data_AF-J9EZG7-F1
#
_entry.id   AF-J9EZG7-F1
#
_cell.length_a   1.000
_cell.length_b   1.000
_cell.length_c   1.000
_cell.angle_alpha   90.00
_cell.angle_beta   90.00
_cell.angle_gamma   90.00
#
_symmetry.space_group_name_H-M   'P 1'
#
loop_
_entity.id
_entity.type
_entity.pdbx_description
1 polymer ?
#
loop_
_entity_poly.entity_id
_entity_poly.type
_entity_poly.pdbx_seq_one_letter_code
_entity_poly.pdbx_strand_id
1 'polypeptide(L)'
;DIPHYLHSTLWYGHFLMLTLIRAAICGINHHRSLLILCNSSLLSKQPCRIFTNWAKRYIRSKNAMYYLGSIADDMERVASMEKIKDRLIRVSFNADLHSAMKWQFKPLQKEIYVHPGETALVFYSAYNPTDKPVVGISSYNITPFQAAYYFNKIQCFCFEDQILNPGEQVDLPVFFYIDPDYTSDPDLEYTDSLILSYTFFESKPNLVLPDPFDPNNKLNIKRNASNVSKEMKKN
;
A
#
# COMPACT_ATOMS: atom_id res chain seq x y z
N ASP A 1 -23.47 15.11 -35.36
CA ASP A 1 -23.91 13.77 -34.90
C ASP A 1 -22.94 13.14 -33.91
N ILE A 2 -23.17 13.36 -32.62
CA ILE A 2 -22.67 12.58 -31.46
C ILE A 2 -23.74 12.75 -30.35
N PRO A 3 -24.26 11.67 -29.72
CA PRO A 3 -25.47 11.76 -28.89
C PRO A 3 -25.21 12.10 -27.41
N HIS A 4 -26.25 12.71 -26.84
CA HIS A 4 -26.45 13.14 -25.46
C HIS A 4 -26.35 12.00 -24.43
N TYR A 5 -25.53 12.16 -23.39
CA TYR A 5 -25.77 11.68 -22.00
C TYR A 5 -24.71 12.29 -21.08
N LEU A 6 -24.84 13.59 -20.77
CA LEU A 6 -23.93 14.31 -19.86
C LEU A 6 -24.73 15.38 -19.10
N HIS A 7 -25.64 14.97 -18.21
CA HIS A 7 -26.30 15.94 -17.31
C HIS A 7 -26.89 15.40 -15.99
N SER A 8 -26.39 14.29 -15.42
CA SER A 8 -27.02 13.70 -14.22
C SER A 8 -26.11 13.26 -13.07
N THR A 9 -24.80 13.48 -13.13
CA THR A 9 -23.88 13.06 -12.05
C THR A 9 -23.41 14.17 -11.10
N LEU A 10 -23.73 15.44 -11.36
CA LEU A 10 -23.30 16.57 -10.54
C LEU A 10 -24.28 16.99 -9.42
N TRP A 11 -25.50 16.44 -9.39
CA TRP A 11 -26.49 16.77 -8.36
C TRP A 11 -26.50 15.83 -7.14
N TYR A 12 -25.88 14.65 -7.24
CA TYR A 12 -25.87 13.66 -6.14
C TYR A 12 -24.69 13.84 -5.15
N GLY A 13 -23.58 14.44 -5.57
CA GLY A 13 -22.41 14.63 -4.70
C GLY A 13 -22.61 15.69 -3.61
N HIS A 14 -23.34 16.77 -3.93
CA HIS A 14 -23.51 17.89 -2.99
C HIS A 14 -24.52 17.58 -1.88
N PHE A 15 -25.51 16.71 -2.13
CA PHE A 15 -26.50 16.31 -1.13
C PHE A 15 -25.95 15.30 -0.11
N LEU A 16 -24.99 14.46 -0.52
CA LEU A 16 -24.35 13.46 0.35
C LEU A 16 -23.32 14.09 1.31
N MET A 17 -22.64 15.15 0.88
CA MET A 17 -21.65 15.84 1.73
C MET A 17 -22.34 16.69 2.82
N LEU A 18 -23.47 17.34 2.51
CA LEU A 18 -24.22 18.15 3.48
C LEU A 18 -25.01 17.32 4.50
N THR A 19 -25.40 16.08 4.16
CA THR A 19 -26.04 15.16 5.13
C THR A 19 -25.05 14.57 6.12
N LEU A 20 -23.78 14.37 5.73
CA LEU A 20 -22.73 13.91 6.64
C LEU A 20 -22.24 15.00 7.60
N ILE A 21 -22.22 16.28 7.18
CA ILE A 21 -21.83 17.39 8.05
C ILE A 21 -22.91 17.69 9.11
N ARG A 22 -24.20 17.48 8.80
CA ARG A 22 -25.30 17.64 9.79
C ARG A 22 -25.43 16.48 10.79
N ALA A 23 -24.80 15.33 10.55
CA ALA A 23 -24.78 14.20 11.48
C ALA A 23 -23.62 14.28 12.50
N ALA A 24 -22.68 15.21 12.34
CA ALA A 24 -21.47 15.32 13.15
C ALA A 24 -21.54 16.38 14.27
N ILE A 25 -22.70 16.99 14.52
CA ILE A 25 -22.93 17.82 15.71
C ILE A 25 -23.93 17.10 16.63
N CYS A 26 -23.46 16.04 17.28
CA CYS A 26 -24.11 15.53 18.48
C CYS A 26 -23.06 14.95 19.44
N GLY A 27 -22.56 15.84 20.30
CA GLY A 27 -22.14 15.56 21.67
C GLY A 27 -21.18 14.39 21.90
N ILE A 28 -19.89 14.70 21.86
CA ILE A 28 -18.91 13.98 22.68
C ILE A 28 -19.31 14.21 24.15
N ASN A 29 -19.63 13.14 24.87
CA ASN A 29 -19.68 13.18 26.34
C ASN A 29 -19.02 11.94 26.94
N HIS A 30 -18.32 12.22 28.04
CA HIS A 30 -17.20 11.48 28.59
C HIS A 30 -17.65 10.24 29.39
N HIS A 31 -18.17 9.19 28.75
CA HIS A 31 -18.24 7.86 29.35
C HIS A 31 -18.44 6.79 28.26
N ARG A 32 -17.64 5.73 28.30
CA ARG A 32 -17.68 4.60 27.37
C ARG A 32 -19.10 4.00 27.28
N SER A 33 -19.86 4.34 26.25
CA SER A 33 -20.94 3.52 25.64
C SER A 33 -21.54 4.24 24.43
N LEU A 34 -21.41 3.66 23.23
CA LEU A 34 -22.03 4.15 22.00
C LEU A 34 -23.51 3.73 21.96
N LEU A 35 -24.41 4.57 22.47
CA LEU A 35 -25.86 4.37 22.34
C LEU A 35 -26.36 5.05 21.07
N ILE A 36 -26.59 4.25 20.02
CA ILE A 36 -27.30 4.71 18.82
C ILE A 36 -28.81 4.60 19.11
N LEU A 37 -29.45 5.72 19.42
CA LEU A 37 -30.90 5.81 19.47
C LEU A 37 -31.46 5.80 18.05
N CYS A 38 -32.01 4.67 17.64
CA CYS A 38 -32.75 4.53 16.39
C CYS A 38 -34.21 4.90 16.65
N ASN A 39 -34.65 6.04 16.10
CA ASN A 39 -36.03 6.50 16.25
C ASN A 39 -36.99 5.52 15.56
N SER A 40 -37.96 5.04 16.33
CA SER A 40 -38.83 3.92 16.00
C SER A 40 -40.08 4.38 15.24
N SER A 41 -40.04 4.37 13.91
CA SER A 41 -41.24 4.35 13.08
C SER A 41 -40.92 4.06 11.61
N LEU A 42 -41.48 2.94 11.13
CA LEU A 42 -41.58 2.45 9.74
C LEU A 42 -40.37 1.75 9.07
N LEU A 43 -40.65 0.47 8.78
CA LEU A 43 -40.18 -0.44 7.73
C LEU A 43 -38.66 -0.66 7.48
N SER A 44 -38.31 -1.94 7.65
CA SER A 44 -37.13 -2.66 7.17
C SER A 44 -35.92 -2.68 8.12
N LYS A 45 -35.94 -3.66 9.05
CA LYS A 45 -34.80 -4.07 9.88
C LYS A 45 -33.73 -4.87 9.10
N GLN A 46 -33.74 -4.87 7.76
CA GLN A 46 -32.82 -5.67 6.94
C GLN A 46 -31.66 -4.90 6.29
N PRO A 47 -31.75 -3.63 5.85
CA PRO A 47 -30.63 -2.97 5.17
C PRO A 47 -29.48 -2.61 6.12
N CYS A 48 -29.78 -2.30 7.39
CA CYS A 48 -28.79 -1.82 8.36
C CYS A 48 -27.86 -2.93 8.88
N ARG A 49 -28.30 -4.19 8.83
CA ARG A 49 -27.50 -5.35 9.26
C ARG A 49 -26.52 -5.84 8.19
N ILE A 50 -26.80 -5.55 6.92
CA ILE A 50 -25.94 -5.92 5.80
C ILE A 50 -24.79 -4.92 5.66
N PHE A 51 -25.08 -3.61 5.80
CA PHE A 51 -24.05 -2.57 5.74
C PHE A 51 -23.06 -2.64 6.91
N THR A 52 -23.54 -2.94 8.13
CA THR A 52 -22.67 -3.09 9.31
C THR A 52 -21.81 -4.36 9.26
N ASN A 53 -22.29 -5.44 8.62
CA ASN A 53 -21.50 -6.67 8.47
C ASN A 53 -20.49 -6.59 7.32
N TRP A 54 -20.77 -5.83 6.25
CA TRP A 54 -19.80 -5.58 5.19
C TRP A 54 -18.67 -4.67 5.68
N ALA A 55 -18.99 -3.58 6.39
CA ALA A 55 -18.01 -2.71 7.04
C ALA A 55 -17.21 -3.44 8.14
N LYS A 56 -17.86 -4.25 8.99
CA LYS A 56 -17.17 -5.08 9.98
C LYS A 56 -16.34 -6.20 9.38
N ARG A 57 -16.59 -6.64 8.13
CA ARG A 57 -15.77 -7.65 7.45
C ARG A 57 -14.61 -7.02 6.67
N TYR A 58 -14.76 -5.79 6.20
CA TYR A 58 -13.68 -5.03 5.56
C TYR A 58 -12.66 -4.47 6.58
N ILE A 59 -13.11 -4.11 7.80
CA ILE A 59 -12.25 -3.57 8.88
C ILE A 59 -11.59 -4.67 9.74
N ARG A 60 -11.86 -5.96 9.48
CA ARG A 60 -11.36 -7.07 10.32
C ARG A 60 -10.25 -7.90 9.67
N SER A 61 -9.41 -7.25 8.88
CA SER A 61 -8.03 -7.71 8.71
C SER A 61 -7.21 -7.14 9.86
N LYS A 62 -6.77 -7.99 10.81
CA LYS A 62 -5.82 -7.56 11.86
C LYS A 62 -4.55 -6.95 11.24
N ASN A 63 -4.21 -7.38 10.03
CA ASN A 63 -3.08 -6.85 9.28
C ASN A 63 -3.36 -5.41 8.83
N ALA A 64 -4.55 -5.10 8.30
CA ALA A 64 -4.87 -3.73 7.85
C ALA A 64 -4.79 -2.70 9.00
N MET A 65 -5.26 -3.03 10.20
CA MET A 65 -5.17 -2.14 11.36
C MET A 65 -3.74 -1.98 11.89
N TYR A 66 -2.90 -3.03 11.79
CA TYR A 66 -1.49 -2.97 12.16
C TYR A 66 -0.67 -2.15 11.15
N TYR A 67 -0.92 -2.33 9.85
CA TYR A 67 -0.29 -1.54 8.78
C TYR A 67 -0.70 -0.06 8.83
N LEU A 68 -1.97 0.25 9.08
CA LEU A 68 -2.41 1.63 9.29
C LEU A 68 -1.82 2.23 10.57
N GLY A 69 -1.62 1.43 11.61
CA GLY A 69 -0.93 1.83 12.83
C GLY A 69 0.54 2.17 12.59
N SER A 70 1.30 1.27 11.95
CA SER A 70 2.72 1.49 11.70
C SER A 70 2.98 2.70 10.79
N ILE A 71 2.16 2.89 9.75
CA ILE A 71 2.28 4.07 8.88
C ILE A 71 1.93 5.36 9.65
N ALA A 72 0.95 5.31 10.55
CA ALA A 72 0.60 6.47 11.37
C ALA A 72 1.73 6.83 12.36
N ASP A 73 2.32 5.82 13.02
CA ASP A 73 3.44 5.98 13.94
C ASP A 73 4.67 6.57 13.21
N ASP A 74 5.00 6.06 12.02
CA ASP A 74 6.09 6.60 11.19
C ASP A 74 5.83 8.05 10.78
N MET A 75 4.58 8.39 10.44
CA MET A 75 4.22 9.76 10.06
C MET A 75 4.26 10.73 11.26
N GLU A 76 3.91 10.27 12.46
CA GLU A 76 4.02 11.06 13.70
C GLU A 76 5.49 11.30 14.08
N ARG A 77 6.36 10.30 13.91
CA ARG A 77 7.80 10.47 14.06
C ARG A 77 8.33 11.49 13.07
N VAL A 78 7.96 11.39 11.79
CA VAL A 78 8.31 12.39 10.76
C VAL A 78 7.87 13.79 11.13
N ALA A 79 6.68 13.95 11.71
CA ALA A 79 6.17 15.25 12.11
C ALA A 79 6.94 15.88 13.28
N SER A 80 7.60 15.08 14.12
CA SER A 80 8.33 15.54 15.31
C SER A 80 9.85 15.65 15.10
N MET A 81 10.40 15.09 14.03
CA MET A 81 11.83 15.20 13.70
C MET A 81 12.22 16.60 13.23
N GLU A 82 13.39 17.06 13.69
CA GLU A 82 14.02 18.28 13.18
C GLU A 82 15.03 17.97 12.08
N LYS A 83 14.95 18.73 10.98
CA LYS A 83 15.88 18.64 9.86
C LYS A 83 17.25 19.21 10.22
N ILE A 84 18.30 18.43 10.06
CA ILE A 84 19.68 18.87 10.26
C ILE A 84 20.23 19.45 8.95
N LYS A 85 20.33 20.78 8.88
CA LYS A 85 20.70 21.50 7.65
C LYS A 85 22.18 21.40 7.28
N ASP A 86 23.04 21.14 8.27
CA ASP A 86 24.49 21.19 8.10
C ASP A 86 25.06 19.97 7.37
N ARG A 87 24.23 18.92 7.20
CA ARG A 87 24.63 17.69 6.55
C ARG A 87 23.75 17.37 5.34
N LEU A 88 24.37 17.25 4.17
CA LEU A 88 23.69 16.94 2.92
C LEU A 88 24.11 15.57 2.43
N ILE A 89 23.17 14.63 2.39
CA ILE A 89 23.42 13.25 1.98
C ILE A 89 22.98 13.05 0.54
N ARG A 90 23.88 12.58 -0.30
CA ARG A 90 23.58 12.14 -1.66
C ARG A 90 23.08 10.71 -1.63
N VAL A 91 21.85 10.49 -2.04
CA VAL A 91 21.26 9.15 -2.21
C VAL A 91 21.22 8.82 -3.68
N SER A 92 21.99 7.82 -4.09
CA SER A 92 22.00 7.26 -5.44
C SER A 92 21.06 6.06 -5.53
N PHE A 93 20.33 5.95 -6.62
CA PHE A 93 19.35 4.91 -6.85
C PHE A 93 19.82 3.95 -7.93
N ASN A 94 19.85 2.68 -7.58
CA ASN A 94 20.23 1.61 -8.49
C ASN A 94 19.09 0.60 -8.65
N ALA A 95 18.96 0.09 -9.86
CA ALA A 95 17.89 -0.81 -10.27
C ALA A 95 18.50 -1.97 -11.07
N ASP A 96 18.46 -3.15 -10.47
CA ASP A 96 18.96 -4.39 -11.04
C ASP A 96 17.81 -5.37 -11.28
N LEU A 97 18.01 -6.24 -12.26
CA LEU A 97 17.11 -7.32 -12.62
C LEU A 97 17.87 -8.63 -12.58
N HIS A 98 17.28 -9.65 -11.98
CA HIS A 98 17.81 -11.00 -12.09
C HIS A 98 17.75 -11.48 -13.55
N SER A 99 18.67 -12.34 -13.97
CA SER A 99 18.80 -12.76 -15.38
C SER A 99 17.56 -13.45 -15.96
N ALA A 100 16.73 -14.06 -15.11
CA ALA A 100 15.45 -14.64 -15.54
C ALA A 100 14.34 -13.58 -15.77
N MET A 101 14.49 -12.40 -15.19
CA MET A 101 13.48 -11.35 -15.21
C MET A 101 13.51 -10.58 -16.53
N LYS A 102 12.40 -10.64 -17.28
CA LYS A 102 12.28 -9.97 -18.58
C LYS A 102 11.76 -8.53 -18.52
N TRP A 103 11.50 -8.02 -17.32
CA TRP A 103 11.07 -6.63 -17.16
C TRP A 103 12.15 -5.65 -17.55
N GLN A 104 11.73 -4.42 -17.80
CA GLN A 104 12.61 -3.26 -17.77
C GLN A 104 12.32 -2.52 -16.46
N PHE A 105 13.35 -2.30 -15.67
CA PHE A 105 13.24 -1.65 -14.36
C PHE A 105 14.32 -0.59 -14.25
N LYS A 106 13.93 0.65 -13.96
CA LYS A 106 14.85 1.78 -13.86
C LYS A 106 14.36 2.80 -12.85
N PRO A 107 15.26 3.50 -12.15
CA PRO A 107 14.87 4.65 -11.35
C PRO A 107 14.51 5.81 -12.30
N LEU A 108 13.50 6.62 -11.93
CA LEU A 108 13.22 7.87 -12.65
C LEU A 108 14.23 8.96 -12.31
N GLN A 109 14.70 8.98 -11.05
CA GLN A 109 15.77 9.85 -10.57
C GLN A 109 17.02 9.02 -10.25
N LYS A 110 18.18 9.35 -10.82
CA LYS A 110 19.43 8.61 -10.54
C LYS A 110 20.01 8.93 -9.16
N GLU A 111 19.88 10.17 -8.73
CA GLU A 111 20.32 10.63 -7.41
C GLU A 111 19.44 11.77 -6.92
N ILE A 112 19.37 11.92 -5.61
CA ILE A 112 18.81 13.09 -4.93
C ILE A 112 19.72 13.49 -3.78
N TYR A 113 19.55 14.72 -3.29
CA TYR A 113 20.20 15.23 -2.10
C TYR A 113 19.15 15.49 -1.04
N VAL A 114 19.36 14.92 0.15
CA VAL A 114 18.41 14.99 1.27
C VAL A 114 19.17 15.27 2.55
N HIS A 115 18.54 16.00 3.45
CA HIS A 115 19.07 16.20 4.79
C HIS A 115 18.54 15.13 5.76
N PRO A 116 19.32 14.69 6.75
CA PRO A 116 18.79 13.89 7.85
C PRO A 116 17.61 14.60 8.54
N GLY A 117 16.54 13.86 8.82
CA GLY A 117 15.25 14.38 9.28
C GLY A 117 14.32 14.88 8.19
N GLU A 118 14.75 14.91 6.92
CA GLU A 118 13.91 15.25 5.77
C GLU A 118 13.32 14.00 5.11
N THR A 119 12.05 14.08 4.72
CA THR A 119 11.40 13.02 3.96
C THR A 119 11.60 13.20 2.46
N ALA A 120 11.71 12.08 1.75
CA ALA A 120 11.86 12.05 0.31
C ALA A 120 10.95 11.00 -0.34
N LEU A 121 10.39 11.37 -1.49
CA LEU A 121 9.59 10.50 -2.34
C LEU A 121 10.29 10.37 -3.70
N VAL A 122 10.57 9.14 -4.10
CA VAL A 122 11.17 8.81 -5.40
C VAL A 122 10.36 7.75 -6.11
N PHE A 123 10.56 7.64 -7.42
CA PHE A 123 9.80 6.72 -8.26
C PHE A 123 10.74 5.84 -9.08
N TYR A 124 10.37 4.58 -9.18
CA TYR A 124 10.95 3.64 -10.13
C TYR A 124 9.92 3.29 -11.18
N SER A 125 10.34 3.12 -12.42
CA SER A 125 9.46 2.68 -13.49
C SER A 125 9.74 1.21 -13.80
N ALA A 126 8.68 0.40 -13.79
CA ALA A 126 8.71 -1.01 -14.14
C ALA A 126 7.82 -1.24 -15.36
N TYR A 127 8.34 -1.95 -16.36
CA TYR A 127 7.65 -2.24 -17.61
C TYR A 127 7.80 -3.72 -17.97
N ASN A 128 6.69 -4.36 -18.35
CA ASN A 128 6.69 -5.72 -18.86
C ASN A 128 6.61 -5.73 -20.40
N PRO A 129 7.73 -5.95 -21.13
CA PRO A 129 7.73 -6.04 -22.59
C PRO A 129 7.20 -7.37 -23.14
N THR A 130 6.87 -8.33 -22.28
CA THR A 130 6.46 -9.67 -22.72
C THR A 130 4.98 -9.75 -23.08
N ASP A 131 4.58 -10.85 -23.71
CA ASP A 131 3.21 -11.19 -24.11
C ASP A 131 2.41 -11.91 -23.01
N LYS A 132 3.00 -12.10 -21.83
CA LYS A 132 2.40 -12.82 -20.70
C LYS A 132 2.55 -12.06 -19.38
N PRO A 133 1.62 -12.23 -18.43
CA PRO A 133 1.77 -11.65 -17.11
C PRO A 133 2.97 -12.29 -16.41
N VAL A 134 3.76 -11.45 -15.74
CA VAL A 134 4.93 -11.87 -14.97
C VAL A 134 4.75 -11.37 -13.54
N VAL A 135 5.19 -12.18 -12.57
CA VAL A 135 5.16 -11.78 -11.16
C VAL A 135 6.57 -11.63 -10.64
N GLY A 136 6.87 -10.40 -10.24
CA GLY A 136 8.15 -10.01 -9.66
C GLY A 136 8.04 -9.82 -8.16
N ILE A 137 9.09 -10.23 -7.44
CA ILE A 137 9.32 -9.83 -6.06
C ILE A 137 10.63 -9.05 -6.01
N SER A 138 10.67 -7.98 -5.21
CA SER A 138 11.88 -7.17 -5.07
C SER A 138 12.51 -7.34 -3.70
N SER A 139 13.84 -7.30 -3.69
CA SER A 139 14.66 -7.11 -2.50
C SER A 139 15.45 -5.82 -2.64
N TYR A 140 15.88 -5.25 -1.52
CA TYR A 140 16.66 -4.02 -1.50
C TYR A 140 17.88 -4.15 -0.59
N ASN A 141 18.86 -3.30 -0.85
CA ASN A 141 19.99 -3.08 0.04
C ASN A 141 20.38 -1.60 0.10
N ILE A 142 20.95 -1.19 1.23
CA ILE A 142 21.58 0.12 1.42
C ILE A 142 23.08 -0.07 1.54
N THR A 143 23.86 0.82 0.93
CA THR A 143 25.33 0.81 1.03
C THR A 143 25.82 2.23 1.35
N PRO A 144 26.72 2.39 2.34
CA PRO A 144 27.30 1.36 3.22
C PRO A 144 26.28 0.75 4.21
N PHE A 145 26.59 -0.43 4.74
CA PHE A 145 25.66 -1.19 5.58
C PHE A 145 25.34 -0.48 6.91
N GLN A 146 26.31 0.24 7.47
CA GLN A 146 26.16 1.04 8.69
C GLN A 146 25.05 2.09 8.54
N ALA A 147 24.90 2.67 7.34
CA ALA A 147 23.86 3.64 7.07
C ALA A 147 22.44 3.01 7.02
N ALA A 148 22.34 1.69 6.83
CA ALA A 148 21.05 1.00 6.74
C ALA A 148 20.24 1.10 8.04
N TYR A 149 20.90 1.22 9.20
CA TYR A 149 20.25 1.36 10.50
C TYR A 149 19.43 2.64 10.64
N TYR A 150 19.86 3.71 9.97
CA TYR A 150 19.22 5.03 10.03
C TYR A 150 18.30 5.29 8.83
N PHE A 151 18.31 4.41 7.84
CA PHE A 151 17.51 4.55 6.63
C PHE A 151 16.11 3.94 6.84
N ASN A 152 15.11 4.80 7.06
CA ASN A 152 13.76 4.37 7.37
C ASN A 152 12.85 4.46 6.14
N LYS A 153 12.27 3.32 5.75
CA LYS A 153 11.34 3.22 4.62
C LYS A 153 9.91 3.19 5.12
N ILE A 154 9.15 4.24 4.83
CA ILE A 154 7.75 4.37 5.24
C ILE A 154 6.85 3.58 4.27
N GLN A 155 7.16 3.61 2.96
CA GLN A 155 6.43 2.84 1.96
C GLN A 155 7.39 2.17 0.97
N CYS A 156 7.20 0.86 0.78
CA CYS A 156 8.06 -0.02 -0.02
C CYS A 156 7.16 -0.98 -0.81
N PHE A 157 7.37 -1.12 -2.12
CA PHE A 157 6.80 -2.22 -2.92
C PHE A 157 7.50 -3.57 -2.66
N CYS A 158 8.30 -3.62 -1.60
CA CYS A 158 9.26 -4.66 -1.30
C CYS A 158 8.53 -5.78 -0.56
N PHE A 159 8.89 -7.03 -0.87
CA PHE A 159 8.29 -8.21 -0.25
C PHE A 159 6.83 -8.50 -0.60
N GLU A 160 6.24 -7.74 -1.52
CA GLU A 160 4.95 -8.04 -2.12
C GLU A 160 5.11 -8.50 -3.57
N ASP A 161 4.33 -9.51 -3.96
CA ASP A 161 4.24 -9.98 -5.34
C ASP A 161 3.66 -8.86 -6.22
N GLN A 162 4.48 -8.30 -7.10
CA GLN A 162 4.06 -7.33 -8.12
C GLN A 162 3.70 -8.08 -9.40
N ILE A 163 2.47 -7.88 -9.89
CA ILE A 163 1.99 -8.51 -11.12
C ILE A 163 1.95 -7.44 -12.21
N LEU A 164 2.68 -7.64 -13.31
CA LEU A 164 2.59 -6.79 -14.49
C LEU A 164 2.06 -7.57 -15.68
N ASN A 165 0.98 -7.07 -16.26
CA ASN A 165 0.37 -7.60 -17.47
C ASN A 165 1.24 -7.31 -18.71
N PRO A 166 0.95 -7.98 -19.85
CA PRO A 166 1.66 -7.73 -21.09
C PRO A 166 1.60 -6.25 -21.51
N GLY A 167 2.76 -5.64 -21.75
CA GLY A 167 2.85 -4.23 -22.15
C GLY A 167 2.49 -3.22 -21.06
N GLU A 168 2.27 -3.66 -19.81
CA GLU A 168 1.95 -2.77 -18.70
C GLU A 168 3.20 -2.06 -18.19
N GLN A 169 3.06 -0.75 -17.96
CA GLN A 169 4.06 0.08 -17.30
C GLN A 169 3.46 0.70 -16.05
N VAL A 170 4.17 0.60 -14.92
CA VAL A 170 3.77 1.20 -13.65
C VAL A 170 4.93 1.97 -13.03
N ASP A 171 4.58 3.03 -12.30
CA ASP A 171 5.54 3.76 -11.48
C ASP A 171 5.35 3.35 -10.01
N LEU A 172 6.44 2.86 -9.42
CA LEU A 172 6.51 2.34 -8.07
C LEU A 172 7.10 3.42 -7.14
N PRO A 173 6.30 4.01 -6.24
CA PRO A 173 6.78 5.00 -5.29
C PRO A 173 7.61 4.35 -4.17
N VAL A 174 8.65 5.06 -3.73
CA VAL A 174 9.42 4.77 -2.52
C VAL A 174 9.44 6.01 -1.66
N PHE A 175 8.87 5.92 -0.47
CA PHE A 175 8.83 7.00 0.51
C PHE A 175 9.72 6.66 1.70
N PHE A 176 10.69 7.53 2.00
CA PHE A 176 11.71 7.27 3.01
C PHE A 176 12.20 8.55 3.68
N TYR A 177 12.94 8.39 4.78
CA TYR A 177 13.74 9.43 5.42
C TYR A 177 15.02 8.83 6.00
N ILE A 178 15.99 9.70 6.30
CA ILE A 178 17.20 9.34 7.06
C ILE A 178 17.02 9.89 8.47
N ASP A 179 17.19 9.05 9.49
CA ASP A 179 17.07 9.47 10.89
C ASP A 179 18.14 10.54 11.23
N PRO A 180 17.78 11.65 11.92
CA PRO A 180 18.73 12.65 12.39
C PRO A 180 19.93 12.07 13.16
N ASP A 181 19.75 10.96 13.88
CA ASP A 181 20.83 10.32 14.65
C ASP A 181 21.99 9.84 13.75
N TYR A 182 21.78 9.72 12.43
CA TYR A 182 22.82 9.50 11.43
C TYR A 182 24.00 10.48 11.55
N THR A 183 23.73 11.72 11.95
CA THR A 183 24.78 12.74 12.06
C THR A 183 25.66 12.57 13.30
N SER A 184 25.16 11.86 14.31
CA SER A 184 25.81 11.68 15.59
C SER A 184 26.70 10.43 15.64
N ASP A 185 26.60 9.56 14.63
CA ASP A 185 27.37 8.32 14.54
C ASP A 185 28.81 8.56 14.03
N PRO A 186 29.85 8.25 14.82
CA PRO A 186 31.25 8.42 14.41
C PRO A 186 31.64 7.59 13.19
N ASP A 187 31.07 6.39 13.02
CA ASP A 187 31.40 5.51 11.89
C ASP A 187 30.90 6.07 10.56
N LEU A 188 29.91 6.96 10.63
CA LEU A 188 29.27 7.57 9.47
C LEU A 188 29.70 9.02 9.28
N GLU A 189 30.59 9.59 10.09
CA GLU A 189 31.01 11.02 10.05
C GLU A 189 31.42 11.50 8.65
N TYR A 190 32.10 10.66 7.87
CA TYR A 190 32.57 10.99 6.51
C TYR A 190 31.76 10.34 5.38
N THR A 191 30.63 9.72 5.72
CA THR A 191 29.75 9.08 4.74
C THR A 191 28.65 10.05 4.33
N ASP A 192 28.82 10.70 3.19
CA ASP A 192 27.78 11.59 2.62
C ASP A 192 27.13 11.01 1.36
N SER A 193 27.45 9.76 1.00
CA SER A 193 26.93 9.08 -0.18
C SER A 193 26.34 7.74 0.20
N LEU A 194 25.04 7.58 -0.05
CA LEU A 194 24.30 6.34 0.12
C LEU A 194 23.87 5.80 -1.23
N ILE A 195 23.83 4.48 -1.35
CA ILE A 195 23.27 3.80 -2.51
C ILE A 195 22.09 2.95 -2.05
N LEU A 196 20.91 3.25 -2.58
CA LEU A 196 19.73 2.40 -2.46
C LEU A 196 19.62 1.56 -3.73
N SER A 197 19.93 0.28 -3.59
CA SER A 197 19.86 -0.69 -4.67
C SER A 197 18.61 -1.56 -4.52
N TYR A 198 17.90 -1.73 -5.63
CA TYR A 198 16.79 -2.66 -5.75
C TYR A 198 17.12 -3.75 -6.75
N THR A 199 16.81 -5.00 -6.41
CA THR A 199 16.90 -6.12 -7.34
C THR A 199 15.55 -6.83 -7.43
N PHE A 200 15.05 -6.97 -8.66
CA PHE A 200 13.83 -7.73 -8.95
C PHE A 200 14.14 -9.18 -9.36
N PHE A 201 13.34 -10.10 -8.82
CA PHE A 201 13.37 -11.52 -9.09
C PHE A 201 12.02 -12.01 -9.57
N GLU A 202 12.00 -12.96 -10.50
CA GLU A 202 10.75 -13.62 -10.91
C GLU A 202 10.33 -14.61 -9.82
N SER A 203 9.13 -14.42 -9.25
CA SER A 203 8.62 -15.24 -8.14
C SER A 203 7.96 -16.52 -8.65
N LYS A 204 7.25 -16.45 -9.78
CA LYS A 204 6.42 -17.54 -10.32
C LYS A 204 6.53 -17.62 -11.85
N PRO A 205 7.36 -18.52 -12.39
CA PRO A 205 7.46 -18.69 -13.83
C PRO A 205 6.18 -19.31 -14.40
N ASN A 206 5.73 -18.81 -15.55
CA ASN A 206 4.56 -19.30 -16.31
C ASN A 206 3.21 -19.15 -15.61
N LEU A 207 2.98 -18.03 -14.92
CA LEU A 207 1.64 -17.70 -14.43
C LEU A 207 0.67 -17.48 -15.59
N VAL A 208 -0.45 -18.20 -15.54
CA VAL A 208 -1.62 -17.95 -16.38
C VAL A 208 -2.66 -17.27 -15.48
N LEU A 209 -2.87 -15.98 -15.70
CA LEU A 209 -3.92 -15.27 -14.96
C LEU A 209 -5.29 -15.72 -15.48
N PRO A 210 -6.23 -16.04 -14.58
CA PRO A 210 -7.60 -16.31 -14.97
C PRO A 210 -8.22 -15.05 -15.59
N ASP A 211 -8.79 -15.14 -16.79
CA ASP A 211 -9.48 -14.00 -17.41
C ASP A 211 -10.69 -13.59 -16.56
N PRO A 212 -10.79 -12.33 -16.09
CA PRO A 212 -11.93 -11.85 -15.31
C PRO A 212 -13.26 -11.84 -16.11
N PHE A 213 -13.20 -11.91 -17.44
CA PHE A 213 -14.37 -11.98 -18.33
C PHE A 213 -14.67 -13.38 -18.85
N ASP A 214 -13.87 -14.41 -18.52
CA ASP A 214 -14.15 -15.78 -18.93
C ASP A 214 -15.37 -16.34 -18.16
N PRO A 215 -16.51 -16.63 -18.84
CA PRO A 215 -17.70 -17.17 -18.19
C PRO A 215 -17.49 -18.55 -17.55
N ASN A 216 -16.42 -19.28 -17.93
CA ASN A 216 -16.09 -20.61 -17.41
C ASN A 216 -15.18 -20.57 -16.18
N ASN A 217 -14.62 -19.42 -15.84
CA ASN A 217 -13.68 -19.22 -14.75
C ASN A 217 -14.37 -18.78 -13.43
N LYS A 218 -15.65 -19.12 -13.27
CA LYS A 218 -16.31 -18.99 -11.96
C LYS A 218 -15.75 -20.08 -11.03
N LEU A 219 -15.13 -19.65 -9.94
CA LEU A 219 -14.82 -20.51 -8.79
C LEU A 219 -16.03 -21.41 -8.52
N ASN A 220 -15.85 -22.72 -8.70
CA ASN A 220 -16.92 -23.69 -8.54
C ASN A 220 -17.21 -23.82 -7.04
N ILE A 221 -18.05 -22.94 -6.50
CA ILE A 221 -18.56 -23.01 -5.11
C ILE A 221 -19.58 -24.15 -5.02
N LYS A 222 -19.15 -25.37 -5.34
CA LYS A 222 -19.90 -26.62 -5.16
C LYS A 222 -18.90 -27.75 -4.96
N ARG A 223 -18.45 -27.92 -3.72
CA ARG A 223 -17.82 -29.11 -3.07
C ARG A 223 -16.96 -28.58 -1.92
N ASN A 224 -17.38 -28.59 -0.66
CA ASN A 224 -17.28 -29.75 0.23
C ASN A 224 -18.00 -29.49 1.58
N ALA A 225 -19.32 -29.32 1.60
CA ALA A 225 -20.06 -29.29 2.87
C ALA A 225 -20.30 -30.71 3.47
N SER A 226 -20.01 -31.78 2.70
CA SER A 226 -20.28 -33.16 3.10
C SER A 226 -19.06 -33.95 3.59
N ASN A 227 -17.83 -33.45 3.41
CA ASN A 227 -16.62 -34.18 3.81
C ASN A 227 -15.98 -33.66 5.11
N VAL A 228 -16.38 -32.48 5.59
CA VAL A 228 -15.88 -31.93 6.88
C VAL A 228 -16.53 -32.59 8.10
N SER A 229 -17.71 -33.20 7.96
CA SER A 229 -18.41 -33.82 9.09
C SER A 229 -17.98 -35.26 9.42
N LYS A 230 -17.12 -35.89 8.60
CA LYS A 230 -16.64 -37.26 8.86
C LYS A 230 -15.29 -37.33 9.58
N GLU A 231 -14.51 -36.26 9.60
CA GLU A 231 -13.18 -36.23 10.24
C GLU A 231 -13.22 -35.81 11.72
N MET A 232 -14.32 -35.21 12.20
CA MET A 232 -14.52 -34.87 13.61
C MET A 232 -15.18 -35.98 14.47
N LYS A 233 -15.33 -37.20 13.95
CA LYS A 233 -15.81 -38.37 14.72
C LYS A 233 -14.73 -39.42 14.98
N LYS A 234 -13.46 -39.13 14.69
CA LYS A 234 -12.34 -40.06 14.92
C LYS A 234 -11.13 -39.43 15.63
N ASN A 235 -11.36 -38.47 16.51
CA ASN A 235 -10.43 -38.08 17.56
C ASN A 235 -11.23 -37.86 18.85
#